data_AF-A0A2Z3UVL5-F1
#
_entry.id   AF-A0A2Z3UVL5-F1
#
_cell.length_a   1.000
_cell.length_b   1.000
_cell.length_c   1.000
_cell.angle_alpha   90.00
_cell.angle_beta   90.00
_cell.angle_gamma   90.00
#
_symmetry.space_group_name_H-M   'P 1'
#
loop_
_entity.id
_entity.type
_entity.pdbx_description
1 polymer ?
#
loop_
_entity_poly.entity_id
_entity_poly.type
_entity_poly.pdbx_seq_one_letter_code
_entity_poly.pdbx_strand_id
1 'polypeptide(L)'
;MAFFRPRVSREAEVRHHADQEVGKSFPELLEKARTAEAALRRTQASLASPEELRAAGLAFDRALTEALRGAEASQRAAFGIKSYDDRIRRRKGRATPKGAEWTAEVNRLRTLREQNRLTGIVRVPRLVPASERPEAAAAPLRVAGAR
;
A
#
# COMPACT_ATOMS: atom_id res chain seq x y z
N MET A 1 7.65 2.53 50.18
CA MET A 1 6.56 2.96 49.28
C MET A 1 6.47 1.99 48.12
N ALA A 2 5.36 1.29 47.95
CA ALA A 2 5.16 0.42 46.80
C ALA A 2 4.96 1.31 45.56
N PHE A 3 5.95 1.33 44.66
CA PHE A 3 5.80 1.98 43.36
C PHE A 3 4.76 1.20 42.54
N PHE A 4 3.50 1.64 42.60
CA PHE A 4 2.45 1.14 41.71
C PHE A 4 2.77 1.63 40.30
N ARG A 5 3.65 0.90 39.60
CA ARG A 5 3.99 1.22 38.22
C ARG A 5 2.69 1.10 37.41
N PRO A 6 2.29 2.14 36.65
CA PRO A 6 1.15 2.03 35.76
C PRO A 6 1.30 0.76 34.92
N ARG A 7 0.25 -0.07 34.87
CA ARG A 7 0.29 -1.37 34.16
C ARG A 7 0.42 -1.21 32.64
N VAL A 8 0.36 0.03 32.16
CA VAL A 8 0.36 0.47 30.76
C VAL A 8 1.06 1.83 30.70
N SER A 9 1.93 2.06 29.72
CA SER A 9 2.53 3.37 29.51
C SER A 9 1.54 4.38 28.90
N ARG A 10 1.73 5.67 29.17
CA ARG A 10 0.96 6.75 28.53
C ARG A 10 1.11 6.71 27.00
N GLU A 11 2.30 6.35 26.51
CA GLU A 11 2.55 6.19 25.08
C GLU A 11 1.70 5.05 24.47
N ALA A 12 1.53 3.93 25.17
CA ALA A 12 0.66 2.85 24.73
C ALA A 12 -0.81 3.28 24.66
N GLU A 13 -1.29 4.08 25.61
CA GLU A 13 -2.66 4.63 25.57
C GLU A 13 -2.86 5.53 24.34
N VAL A 14 -1.92 6.46 24.08
CA VAL A 14 -1.97 7.35 22.93
C VAL A 14 -1.93 6.58 21.62
N ARG A 15 -1.02 5.62 21.47
CA ARG A 15 -0.91 4.79 20.26
C ARG A 15 -2.15 3.93 20.04
N HIS A 16 -2.71 3.36 21.11
CA HIS A 16 -3.93 2.58 21.01
C HIS A 16 -5.12 3.41 20.55
N HIS A 17 -5.30 4.60 21.15
CA HIS A 17 -6.37 5.51 20.74
C HIS A 17 -6.17 5.96 19.29
N ALA A 18 -4.95 6.31 18.88
CA ALA A 18 -4.66 6.67 17.49
C ALA A 18 -5.00 5.52 16.52
N ASP A 19 -4.64 4.28 16.85
CA ASP A 19 -4.98 3.11 16.03
C ASP A 19 -6.49 2.82 16.00
N GLN A 20 -7.23 3.11 17.09
CA GLN A 20 -8.69 3.05 17.08
C GLN A 20 -9.29 4.08 16.13
N GLU A 21 -8.83 5.33 16.15
CA GLU A 21 -9.30 6.38 15.25
C GLU A 21 -9.00 6.06 13.79
N VAL A 22 -7.79 5.59 13.49
CA VAL A 22 -7.43 5.15 12.13
C VAL A 22 -8.30 3.94 11.72
N GLY A 23 -8.51 2.98 12.62
CA GLY A 23 -9.30 1.79 12.35
C GLY A 23 -10.75 2.06 11.97
N LYS A 24 -11.36 3.15 12.47
CA LYS A 24 -12.73 3.56 12.09
C LYS A 24 -12.88 3.86 10.60
N SER A 25 -11.81 4.32 9.95
CA SER A 25 -11.81 4.61 8.51
C SER A 25 -11.71 3.35 7.63
N PHE A 26 -11.39 2.18 8.21
CA PHE A 26 -11.14 0.97 7.43
C PHE A 26 -12.27 0.57 6.47
N PRO A 27 -13.57 0.57 6.85
CA PRO A 27 -14.64 0.23 5.92
C PRO A 27 -14.67 1.14 4.69
N GLU A 28 -14.47 2.46 4.88
CA GLU A 28 -14.42 3.42 3.77
C GLU A 28 -13.22 3.15 2.86
N LEU A 29 -12.04 2.90 3.44
CA LEU A 29 -10.83 2.58 2.68
C LEU A 29 -10.98 1.27 1.89
N LEU A 30 -11.69 0.29 2.45
CA LEU A 30 -11.98 -0.97 1.77
C LEU A 30 -12.93 -0.76 0.59
N GLU A 31 -13.95 0.08 0.72
CA GLU A 31 -14.83 0.43 -0.41
C GLU A 31 -14.09 1.20 -1.50
N LYS A 32 -13.15 2.09 -1.14
CA LYS A 32 -12.26 2.75 -2.11
C LYS A 32 -11.43 1.72 -2.88
N ALA A 33 -10.88 0.72 -2.20
CA ALA A 33 -10.13 -0.36 -2.83
C ALA A 33 -11.01 -1.18 -3.79
N ARG A 34 -12.23 -1.55 -3.38
CA ARG A 34 -13.20 -2.27 -4.25
C ARG A 34 -13.58 -1.46 -5.48
N THR A 35 -13.80 -0.15 -5.32
CA THR A 35 -14.13 0.75 -6.42
C THR A 35 -12.96 0.84 -7.42
N ALA A 36 -11.73 0.96 -6.92
CA ALA A 36 -10.52 0.97 -7.75
C ALA A 36 -10.29 -0.37 -8.47
N GLU A 37 -10.55 -1.50 -7.80
CA GLU A 37 -10.51 -2.83 -8.42
C GLU A 37 -11.51 -2.94 -9.59
N ALA A 38 -12.75 -2.52 -9.37
CA ALA A 38 -13.78 -2.53 -10.40
C ALA A 38 -13.40 -1.63 -11.59
N ALA A 39 -12.77 -0.48 -11.33
CA ALA A 39 -12.24 0.38 -12.38
C ALA A 39 -11.14 -0.30 -13.18
N LEU A 40 -10.16 -0.93 -12.52
CA LEU A 40 -9.10 -1.68 -13.19
C LEU A 40 -9.67 -2.80 -14.08
N ARG A 41 -10.63 -3.57 -13.59
CA ARG A 41 -11.27 -4.64 -14.37
C ARG A 41 -12.01 -4.10 -15.60
N ARG A 42 -12.69 -2.95 -15.48
CA ARG A 42 -13.33 -2.29 -16.63
C ARG A 42 -12.31 -1.85 -17.66
N THR A 43 -11.21 -1.22 -17.24
CA THR A 43 -10.12 -0.78 -18.13
C THR A 43 -9.46 -1.96 -18.84
N GLN A 44 -9.30 -3.09 -18.16
CA GLN A 44 -8.80 -4.34 -18.75
C GLN A 44 -9.75 -4.90 -19.81
N ALA A 45 -11.07 -4.84 -19.56
CA ALA A 45 -12.08 -5.32 -20.50
C ALA A 45 -12.23 -4.43 -21.75
N SER A 46 -11.92 -3.13 -21.64
CA SER A 46 -12.10 -2.16 -22.73
C SER A 46 -10.92 -2.04 -23.69
N LEU A 47 -9.92 -2.93 -23.62
CA LEU A 47 -8.69 -2.87 -24.41
C LEU A 47 -8.03 -1.47 -24.39
N ALA A 48 -8.05 -0.83 -23.22
CA ALA A 48 -7.48 0.50 -23.02
C ALA A 48 -5.97 0.53 -23.32
N SER A 49 -5.43 1.73 -23.50
CA SER A 49 -3.99 1.90 -23.72
C SER A 49 -3.16 1.34 -22.56
N PRO A 50 -1.91 0.89 -22.81
CA PRO A 50 -1.00 0.44 -21.76
C PRO A 50 -0.80 1.46 -20.63
N GLU A 51 -0.83 2.75 -20.97
CA GLU A 51 -0.72 3.87 -20.03
C GLU A 51 -1.93 3.95 -19.09
N GLU A 52 -3.15 3.83 -19.63
CA GLU A 52 -4.39 3.83 -18.85
C GLU A 52 -4.49 2.61 -17.94
N LEU A 53 -4.11 1.42 -18.46
CA LEU A 53 -4.05 0.19 -17.66
C LEU A 53 -3.05 0.33 -16.51
N ARG A 54 -1.88 0.89 -16.78
CA ARG A 54 -0.87 1.16 -15.74
C ARG A 54 -1.40 2.15 -14.71
N ALA A 55 -2.07 3.22 -15.14
CA ALA A 55 -2.64 4.21 -14.23
C ALA A 55 -3.71 3.59 -13.32
N ALA A 56 -4.61 2.77 -13.87
CA ALA A 56 -5.62 2.06 -13.10
C ALA A 56 -5.00 1.06 -12.10
N GLY A 57 -3.98 0.31 -12.52
CA GLY A 57 -3.27 -0.62 -11.63
C GLY A 57 -2.57 0.07 -10.46
N LEU A 58 -1.97 1.25 -10.71
CA LEU A 58 -1.37 2.08 -9.67
C LEU A 58 -2.41 2.70 -8.73
N ALA A 59 -3.55 3.14 -9.24
CA ALA A 59 -4.65 3.64 -8.42
C ALA A 59 -5.15 2.55 -7.46
N PHE A 60 -5.28 1.31 -7.94
CA PHE A 60 -5.65 0.19 -7.11
C PHE A 60 -4.58 -0.18 -6.06
N ASP A 61 -3.28 -0.17 -6.39
CA ASP A 61 -2.20 -0.39 -5.40
C ASP A 61 -2.21 0.66 -4.28
N ARG A 62 -2.49 1.93 -4.61
CA ARG A 62 -2.63 3.00 -3.61
C ARG A 62 -3.81 2.76 -2.68
N ALA A 63 -4.98 2.46 -3.24
CA ALA A 63 -6.18 2.17 -2.45
C ALA A 63 -6.00 0.94 -1.54
N LEU A 64 -5.35 -0.13 -2.03
CA LEU A 64 -4.98 -1.28 -1.21
C LEU A 64 -3.98 -0.93 -0.09
N THR A 65 -3.03 -0.04 -0.38
CA THR A 65 -2.05 0.41 0.63
C THR A 65 -2.74 1.18 1.76
N GLU A 66 -3.72 2.02 1.45
CA GLU A 66 -4.52 2.74 2.45
C GLU A 66 -5.38 1.77 3.27
N ALA A 67 -6.13 0.88 2.61
CA ALA A 67 -6.94 -0.14 3.28
C ALA A 67 -6.08 -1.03 4.19
N LEU A 68 -4.87 -1.41 3.75
CA LEU A 68 -3.93 -2.19 4.55
C LEU A 68 -3.49 -1.45 5.80
N ARG A 69 -3.19 -0.15 5.72
CA ARG A 69 -2.85 0.67 6.90
C ARG A 69 -4.00 0.73 7.89
N GLY A 70 -5.23 0.88 7.42
CA GLY A 70 -6.43 0.83 8.26
C GLY A 70 -6.63 -0.53 8.94
N ALA A 71 -6.45 -1.62 8.19
CA ALA A 71 -6.54 -2.98 8.72
C ALA A 71 -5.45 -3.26 9.77
N GLU A 72 -4.21 -2.84 9.53
CA GLU A 72 -3.10 -3.02 10.46
C GLU A 72 -3.30 -2.20 11.75
N ALA A 73 -3.87 -1.00 11.67
CA ALA A 73 -4.26 -0.21 12.84
C ALA A 73 -5.35 -0.93 13.64
N SER A 74 -6.43 -1.38 12.99
CA SER A 74 -7.49 -2.17 13.62
C SER A 74 -6.99 -3.47 14.25
N GLN A 75 -6.02 -4.13 13.60
CA GLN A 75 -5.35 -5.31 14.14
C GLN A 75 -4.62 -5.00 15.46
N ARG A 76 -3.80 -3.93 15.48
CA ARG A 76 -3.08 -3.52 16.70
C ARG A 76 -4.05 -3.12 17.81
N ALA A 77 -5.10 -2.37 17.48
CA ALA A 77 -6.15 -2.02 18.43
C ALA A 77 -6.84 -3.27 19.01
N ALA A 78 -7.15 -4.27 18.17
CA ALA A 78 -7.79 -5.51 18.61
C ALA A 78 -6.92 -6.35 19.56
N PHE A 79 -5.60 -6.22 19.53
CA PHE A 79 -4.71 -6.89 20.48
C PHE A 79 -4.74 -6.25 21.90
N GLY A 80 -5.32 -5.05 22.02
CA GLY A 80 -5.51 -4.31 23.26
C GLY A 80 -4.31 -3.45 23.66
N ILE A 81 -4.55 -2.46 24.53
CA ILE A 81 -3.56 -1.41 24.90
C ILE A 81 -2.25 -2.01 25.46
N LYS A 82 -2.32 -3.08 26.25
CA LYS A 82 -1.14 -3.74 26.82
C LYS A 82 -0.22 -4.37 25.77
N SER A 83 -0.72 -4.64 24.56
CA SER A 83 0.06 -5.27 23.50
C SER A 83 1.14 -4.35 22.89
N TYR A 84 1.03 -3.05 23.13
CA TYR A 84 1.99 -2.05 22.65
C TYR A 84 3.30 -2.06 23.44
N ASP A 85 3.24 -2.46 24.71
CA ASP A 85 4.40 -2.53 25.60
C ASP A 85 4.84 -3.98 25.86
N ASP A 86 3.92 -4.96 25.80
CA ASP A 86 4.20 -6.36 26.16
C ASP A 86 3.98 -7.33 24.98
N ARG A 87 5.08 -7.98 24.57
CA ARG A 87 5.09 -8.99 23.49
C ARG A 87 4.22 -10.22 23.78
N ILE A 88 4.11 -10.64 25.05
CA ILE A 88 3.28 -11.80 25.46
C ILE A 88 1.81 -11.41 25.31
N ARG A 89 1.45 -10.19 25.70
CA ARG A 89 0.09 -9.65 25.50
C ARG A 89 -0.23 -9.54 24.02
N ARG A 90 0.69 -9.07 23.19
CA ARG A 90 0.53 -9.05 21.73
C ARG A 90 0.32 -10.44 21.13
N ARG A 91 1.12 -11.43 21.55
CA ARG A 91 0.96 -12.83 21.10
C ARG A 91 -0.40 -13.39 21.49
N LYS A 92 -0.84 -13.16 22.73
CA LYS A 92 -2.16 -13.59 23.21
C LYS A 92 -3.30 -12.87 22.48
N GLY A 93 -3.16 -11.56 22.26
CA GLY A 93 -4.11 -10.76 21.47
C GLY A 93 -4.29 -11.30 20.05
N ARG A 94 -3.19 -11.66 19.38
CA ARG A 94 -3.24 -12.30 18.06
C ARG A 94 -4.01 -13.63 18.03
N ALA A 95 -3.95 -14.40 19.11
CA ALA A 95 -4.64 -15.69 19.22
C ALA A 95 -6.13 -15.56 19.60
N THR A 96 -6.63 -14.36 19.91
CA THR A 96 -8.07 -14.14 20.13
C THR A 96 -8.83 -14.26 18.80
N PRO A 97 -10.13 -14.59 18.80
CA PRO A 97 -10.93 -14.64 17.58
C PRO A 97 -10.86 -13.34 16.76
N LYS A 98 -10.98 -12.18 17.43
CA LYS A 98 -10.89 -10.88 16.75
C LYS A 98 -9.48 -10.58 16.24
N GLY A 99 -8.45 -10.95 16.98
CA GLY A 99 -7.06 -10.82 16.54
C GLY A 99 -6.75 -11.72 15.33
N ALA A 100 -7.30 -12.93 15.30
CA ALA A 100 -7.18 -13.85 14.18
C ALA A 100 -7.91 -13.34 12.94
N GLU A 101 -9.14 -12.83 13.09
CA GLU A 101 -9.92 -12.19 12.02
C GLU A 101 -9.13 -11.05 11.35
N TRP A 102 -8.62 -10.10 12.14
CA TRP A 102 -7.82 -9.01 11.59
C TRP A 102 -6.50 -9.47 10.98
N THR A 103 -5.89 -10.53 11.53
CA THR A 103 -4.68 -11.11 10.95
C THR A 103 -4.96 -11.74 9.59
N ALA A 104 -6.08 -12.46 9.45
CA ALA A 104 -6.52 -13.01 8.18
C ALA A 104 -6.78 -11.89 7.16
N GLU A 105 -7.46 -10.81 7.57
CA GLU A 105 -7.78 -9.69 6.68
C GLU A 105 -6.53 -8.93 6.21
N VAL A 106 -5.59 -8.64 7.12
CA VAL A 106 -4.28 -8.04 6.75
C VAL A 106 -3.53 -8.93 5.75
N ASN A 107 -3.50 -10.24 5.98
CA ASN A 107 -2.83 -11.17 5.06
C ASN A 107 -3.54 -11.25 3.70
N ARG A 108 -4.87 -11.23 3.69
CA ARG A 108 -5.68 -11.17 2.46
C ARG A 108 -5.35 -9.93 1.65
N LEU A 109 -5.34 -8.75 2.26
CA LEU A 109 -5.02 -7.48 1.59
C LEU A 109 -3.58 -7.45 1.07
N ARG A 110 -2.61 -7.98 1.83
CA ARG A 110 -1.22 -8.11 1.35
C ARG A 110 -1.12 -9.02 0.13
N THR A 111 -1.82 -10.14 0.16
CA THR A 111 -1.86 -11.08 -0.97
C THR A 111 -2.46 -10.43 -2.21
N LEU A 112 -3.59 -9.74 -2.06
CA LEU A 112 -4.25 -9.03 -3.15
C LEU A 112 -3.37 -7.93 -3.74
N ARG A 113 -2.65 -7.19 -2.89
CA ARG A 113 -1.70 -6.16 -3.33
C ARG A 113 -0.53 -6.76 -4.09
N GLU A 114 0.03 -7.86 -3.60
CA GLU A 114 1.12 -8.54 -4.29
C GLU A 114 0.66 -9.04 -5.67
N GLN A 115 -0.52 -9.66 -5.75
CA GLN A 115 -1.12 -10.04 -7.04
C GLN A 115 -1.26 -8.84 -7.99
N ASN A 116 -1.79 -7.72 -7.52
CA ASN A 116 -1.90 -6.51 -8.33
C ASN A 116 -0.52 -6.00 -8.84
N ARG A 117 0.52 -6.07 -8.01
CA ARG A 117 1.87 -5.66 -8.40
C ARG A 117 2.50 -6.57 -9.45
N LEU A 118 2.20 -7.87 -9.38
CA LEU A 118 2.72 -8.84 -10.32
C LEU A 118 2.00 -8.78 -11.67
N THR A 119 0.68 -8.63 -11.68
CA THR A 119 -0.14 -8.79 -12.91
C THR A 119 -1.01 -7.61 -13.27
N GLY A 120 -1.40 -6.77 -12.30
CA GLY A 120 -2.33 -5.65 -12.51
C GLY A 120 -1.65 -4.36 -12.98
N ILE A 121 -0.37 -4.15 -12.65
CA ILE A 121 0.40 -2.97 -13.07
C ILE A 121 1.18 -3.30 -14.34
N VAL A 122 0.69 -2.80 -15.48
CA VAL A 122 1.37 -2.94 -16.77
C VAL A 122 2.71 -2.20 -16.75
N ARG A 123 3.76 -2.86 -17.26
CA ARG A 123 5.08 -2.26 -17.45
C ARG A 123 5.09 -1.52 -18.79
N VAL A 124 5.13 -0.19 -18.73
CA VAL A 124 5.24 0.67 -19.91
C VAL A 124 6.73 1.06 -20.08
N PRO A 125 7.34 0.82 -21.25
CA PRO A 125 8.71 1.24 -21.52
C PRO A 125 8.89 2.76 -21.30
N ARG A 126 10.01 3.14 -20.69
CA ARG A 126 10.39 4.55 -20.62
C ARG A 126 10.82 4.99 -22.02
N LEU A 127 10.09 5.92 -22.63
CA LEU A 127 10.55 6.61 -23.83
C LEU A 127 11.70 7.53 -23.43
N VAL A 128 12.92 7.22 -23.90
CA VAL A 128 14.08 8.10 -23.76
C VAL A 128 13.93 9.22 -24.80
N PRO A 129 13.95 10.50 -24.40
CA PRO A 129 13.82 11.61 -25.34
C PRO A 129 14.97 11.58 -26.36
N ALA A 130 14.67 11.95 -27.60
CA ALA A 130 15.63 11.87 -28.72
C ALA A 130 16.93 12.67 -28.48
N SER A 131 16.88 13.69 -27.63
CA SER A 131 18.03 14.50 -27.21
C SER A 131 19.09 13.73 -26.41
N GLU A 132 18.72 12.58 -25.83
CA GLU A 132 19.61 11.73 -25.04
C GLU A 132 20.06 10.48 -25.84
N ARG A 133 19.66 10.36 -27.12
CA ARG A 133 20.14 9.29 -27.99
C ARG A 133 21.57 9.60 -28.45
N PRO A 134 22.57 8.76 -28.12
CA PRO A 134 23.98 9.04 -28.44
C PRO A 134 24.28 9.09 -29.95
N GLU A 135 23.38 8.60 -30.80
CA GLU A 135 23.56 8.54 -32.25
C GLU A 135 23.36 9.89 -32.97
N ALA A 136 22.65 10.85 -32.37
CA ALA A 136 22.37 12.15 -33.02
C ALA A 136 23.58 13.12 -33.01
N ALA A 137 24.62 12.84 -32.22
CA ALA A 137 25.82 13.66 -32.12
C ALA A 137 26.89 13.33 -33.19
N ALA A 138 26.70 12.29 -33.99
CA ALA A 138 27.70 11.77 -34.93
C ALA A 138 27.39 12.07 -36.42
N ALA A 139 26.68 13.16 -36.73
CA ALA A 139 26.61 13.66 -38.11
C ALA A 139 27.95 14.35 -38.47
N PRO A 140 28.71 13.87 -39.47
CA PRO A 140 30.01 14.47 -39.79
C PRO A 140 29.83 15.89 -40.34
N LEU A 141 30.61 16.83 -39.80
CA LEU A 141 30.87 18.15 -40.38
C LEU A 141 31.19 17.99 -41.86
N ARG A 142 30.26 18.39 -42.74
CA ARG A 142 30.55 18.61 -44.16
C ARG A 142 31.62 19.69 -44.23
N VAL A 143 32.84 19.28 -44.57
CA VAL A 143 33.93 20.18 -44.95
C VAL A 143 33.46 20.97 -46.17
N ALA A 144 33.20 22.26 -45.98
CA ALA A 144 32.97 23.20 -47.06
C ALA A 144 34.30 23.37 -47.81
N GLY A 145 34.44 22.63 -48.91
CA GLY A 145 35.56 22.74 -49.84
C GLY A 145 35.49 24.04 -50.64
N ALA A 146 36.64 24.70 -50.66
CA ALA A 146 37.02 25.87 -51.44
C ALA A 146 36.49 25.93 -52.89
N ARG A 147 36.15 27.15 -53.31
CA ARG A 147 36.48 27.71 -54.63
C ARG A 147 36.83 29.17 -54.48
#